data_AF-A0A0P0IGN1-F1
#
_entry.id   AF-A0A0P0IGN1-F1
#
_cell.length_a   1.000
_cell.length_b   1.000
_cell.length_c   1.000
_cell.angle_alpha   90.00
_cell.angle_beta   90.00
_cell.angle_gamma   90.00
#
_symmetry.space_group_name_H-M   'P 1'
#
loop_
_entity.id
_entity.type
_entity.pdbx_description
1 polymer ?
#
loop_
_entity_poly.entity_id
_entity_poly.type
_entity_poly.pdbx_seq_one_letter_code
_entity_poly.pdbx_strand_id
1 'polypeptide(L)'
;MNQQPTKKVAKAFRHAVAVAGLGPEVTAHTLRHSAASWIMQEGKSPMDAGAYLGMSAETVFRVYGHHNPAGLAGIRDVFDRPGKGQKP
;
A
#
# COMPACT_ATOMS: atom_id res chain seq x y z
N MET A 1 27.33 -12.74 -3.81
CA MET A 1 26.63 -11.60 -4.44
C MET A 1 27.43 -10.33 -4.16
N ASN A 2 27.92 -9.63 -5.18
CA ASN A 2 28.63 -8.36 -4.99
C ASN A 2 27.60 -7.27 -4.64
N GLN A 3 27.65 -6.75 -3.40
CA GLN A 3 26.75 -5.70 -2.89
C GLN A 3 27.03 -4.29 -3.47
N GLN A 4 27.52 -4.22 -4.71
CA GLN A 4 27.80 -2.94 -5.33
C GLN A 4 26.50 -2.34 -5.89
N PRO A 5 26.20 -1.07 -5.62
CA PRO A 5 25.02 -0.41 -6.16
C PRO A 5 25.00 -0.47 -7.69
N THR A 6 23.92 -1.02 -8.26
CA THR A 6 23.73 -1.07 -9.72
C THR A 6 23.46 0.33 -10.28
N LYS A 7 24.40 0.85 -11.08
CA LYS A 7 24.36 2.23 -11.61
C LYS A 7 23.32 2.48 -12.72
N LYS A 8 22.65 1.46 -13.25
CA LYS A 8 21.84 1.56 -14.50
C LYS A 8 20.38 1.10 -14.41
N VAL A 9 19.82 1.00 -13.20
CA VAL A 9 18.44 0.51 -12.97
C VAL A 9 17.41 1.29 -13.78
N ALA A 10 17.51 2.62 -13.84
CA ALA A 10 16.57 3.46 -14.57
C ALA A 10 16.57 3.20 -16.08
N LYS A 11 17.72 2.89 -16.69
CA LYS A 11 17.81 2.60 -18.13
C LYS A 11 17.16 1.24 -18.44
N ALA A 12 17.45 0.23 -17.64
CA ALA A 12 16.87 -1.10 -17.80
C ALA A 12 15.35 -1.05 -17.62
N PHE A 13 14.86 -0.31 -16.63
CA PHE A 13 13.43 -0.16 -16.39
C PHE A 13 12.72 0.53 -17.57
N ARG A 14 13.25 1.64 -18.08
CA ARG A 14 12.67 2.31 -19.26
C ARG A 14 12.61 1.42 -20.49
N HIS A 15 13.62 0.56 -20.68
CA HIS A 15 13.59 -0.42 -21.75
C HIS A 15 12.48 -1.45 -21.55
N ALA A 16 12.32 -1.98 -20.33
CA ALA A 16 11.23 -2.90 -20.01
C ALA A 16 9.84 -2.27 -20.23
N VAL A 17 9.65 -1.00 -19.83
CA VAL A 17 8.43 -0.22 -20.09
C VAL A 17 8.13 -0.13 -21.59
N ALA A 18 9.14 0.18 -22.40
CA ALA A 18 8.99 0.27 -23.86
C ALA A 18 8.65 -1.08 -24.50
N VAL A 19 9.31 -2.16 -24.07
CA VAL A 19 9.03 -3.53 -24.55
C VAL A 19 7.62 -3.98 -24.16
N ALA A 20 7.13 -3.55 -22.99
CA ALA A 20 5.76 -3.81 -22.54
C ALA A 20 4.70 -2.95 -23.24
N GLY A 21 5.08 -2.01 -24.12
CA GLY A 21 4.14 -1.10 -24.79
C GLY A 21 3.47 -0.09 -23.87
N LEU A 22 4.08 0.23 -22.72
CA LEU A 22 3.57 1.17 -21.74
C LEU A 22 4.07 2.60 -22.01
N GLY A 23 3.33 3.59 -21.50
CA GLY A 23 3.67 5.00 -21.64
C GLY A 23 4.90 5.42 -20.80
N PRO A 24 5.56 6.53 -21.18
CA PRO A 24 6.77 7.02 -20.51
C PRO A 24 6.56 7.48 -19.06
N GLU A 25 5.32 7.70 -18.65
CA GLU A 25 4.91 8.01 -17.27
C GLU A 25 5.07 6.82 -16.31
N VAL A 26 5.16 5.60 -16.83
CA VAL A 26 5.41 4.40 -16.01
C VAL A 26 6.87 4.39 -15.58
N THR A 27 7.08 4.58 -14.27
CA THR A 27 8.41 4.58 -13.65
C THR A 27 8.49 3.53 -12.55
N ALA A 28 9.69 3.32 -11.99
CA ALA A 28 9.84 2.45 -10.83
C ALA A 28 8.97 2.92 -9.63
N HIS A 29 8.64 4.22 -9.57
CA HIS A 29 7.75 4.76 -8.54
C HIS A 29 6.30 4.27 -8.72
N THR A 30 5.85 4.03 -9.95
CA THR A 30 4.55 3.42 -10.25
C THR A 30 4.42 2.06 -9.57
N LEU A 31 5.47 1.23 -9.59
CA LEU A 31 5.46 -0.06 -8.91
C LEU A 31 5.33 0.06 -7.39
N ARG A 32 5.98 1.08 -6.80
CA ARG A 32 5.85 1.37 -5.36
C ARG A 32 4.41 1.75 -4.99
N HIS A 33 3.71 2.49 -5.85
CA HIS A 33 2.29 2.80 -5.67
C HIS A 33 1.41 1.55 -5.81
N SER A 34 1.65 0.71 -6.81
CA SER A 34 0.92 -0.55 -6.98
C SER A 34 1.08 -1.47 -5.76
N ALA A 35 2.30 -1.59 -5.23
CA ALA A 35 2.56 -2.37 -4.02
C ALA A 35 1.80 -1.80 -2.80
N ALA A 36 1.72 -0.47 -2.66
CA ALA A 36 0.95 0.15 -1.58
C ALA A 36 -0.55 -0.18 -1.67
N SER A 37 -1.14 -0.12 -2.87
CA SER A 37 -2.53 -0.52 -3.08
C SER A 37 -2.77 -1.98 -2.69
N TRP A 38 -1.91 -2.91 -3.12
CA TRP A 38 -2.07 -4.33 -2.77
C TRP A 38 -1.93 -4.60 -1.27
N ILE A 39 -0.96 -3.98 -0.60
CA ILE A 39 -0.79 -4.14 0.85
C ILE A 39 -2.05 -3.65 1.61
N MET A 40 -2.67 -2.56 1.15
CA MET A 40 -3.93 -2.09 1.74
C MET A 40 -5.11 -3.00 1.41
N GLN A 41 -5.20 -3.54 0.19
CA GLN A 41 -6.24 -4.53 -0.18
C GLN A 41 -6.19 -5.79 0.69
N GLU A 42 -5.00 -6.23 1.06
CA GLU A 42 -4.77 -7.33 2.02
C GLU A 42 -5.11 -6.96 3.47
N GLY A 43 -5.60 -5.74 3.72
CA GLY A 43 -6.04 -5.28 5.04
C GLY A 43 -4.91 -4.97 6.03
N LYS A 44 -3.66 -4.86 5.57
CA LYS A 44 -2.52 -4.54 6.45
C LYS A 44 -2.60 -3.11 7.00
N SER A 45 -1.91 -2.86 8.11
CA SER A 45 -1.90 -1.53 8.72
C SER A 45 -1.09 -0.54 7.86
N PRO A 46 -1.49 0.75 7.79
CA PRO A 46 -0.71 1.76 7.09
C PRO A 46 0.69 1.99 7.70
N MET A 47 0.90 1.62 8.97
CA MET A 47 2.19 1.72 9.67
C MET A 47 3.17 0.70 9.10
N ASP A 48 2.76 -0.56 9.01
CA ASP A 48 3.59 -1.64 8.46
C ASP A 48 3.90 -1.40 6.98
N ALA A 49 2.89 -0.97 6.23
CA ALA A 49 3.04 -0.62 4.82
C ALA A 49 4.01 0.56 4.63
N GLY A 50 3.91 1.59 5.47
CA GLY A 50 4.81 2.74 5.44
C GLY A 50 6.25 2.36 5.76
N ALA A 51 6.45 1.56 6.81
CA ALA A 51 7.77 1.06 7.19
C ALA A 51 8.41 0.21 6.09
N TYR A 52 7.65 -0.70 5.47
CA TYR A 52 8.13 -1.55 4.39
C TYR A 52 8.47 -0.75 3.13
N LEU A 53 7.61 0.18 2.74
CA LEU A 53 7.78 0.93 1.50
C LEU A 53 8.66 2.16 1.68
N GLY A 54 9.03 2.55 2.90
CA GLY A 54 9.77 3.78 3.20
C GLY A 54 8.93 5.05 2.96
N MET A 55 7.62 4.98 3.20
CA MET A 55 6.67 6.10 3.09
C MET A 55 6.11 6.43 4.48
N SER A 56 5.63 7.66 4.69
CA SER A 56 4.92 7.96 5.94
C SER A 56 3.61 7.17 6.01
N ALA A 57 3.30 6.67 7.20
CA ALA A 57 2.01 6.05 7.52
C ALA A 57 0.82 6.92 7.08
N GLU A 58 0.93 8.24 7.30
CA GLU A 58 -0.06 9.23 6.88
C GLU A 58 -0.25 9.24 5.36
N THR A 59 0.83 9.18 4.58
CA THR A 59 0.74 9.10 3.11
C THR A 59 0.05 7.82 2.68
N VAL A 60 0.41 6.69 3.30
CA VAL A 60 -0.21 5.40 2.96
C VAL A 60 -1.71 5.44 3.26
N PHE A 61 -2.10 5.90 4.45
CA PHE A 61 -3.50 5.99 4.84
C PHE A 61 -4.28 6.93 3.93
N ARG A 62 -3.77 8.16 3.72
CA ARG A 62 -4.44 9.19 2.93
C ARG A 62 -4.64 8.78 1.47
N VAL A 63 -3.66 8.11 0.86
CA VAL A 63 -3.70 7.77 -0.57
C VAL A 63 -4.32 6.40 -0.82
N TYR A 64 -4.04 5.40 0.01
CA TYR A 64 -4.40 4.00 -0.25
C TYR A 64 -5.35 3.39 0.78
N GLY A 65 -5.62 4.07 1.91
CA GLY A 65 -6.42 3.50 3.00
C GLY A 65 -7.83 3.09 2.58
N HIS A 66 -8.39 3.72 1.55
CA HIS A 66 -9.69 3.39 0.97
C HIS A 66 -9.75 2.00 0.32
N HIS A 67 -8.60 1.38 0.03
CA HIS A 67 -8.54 0.01 -0.48
C HIS A 67 -8.67 -1.05 0.61
N ASN A 68 -8.60 -0.69 1.90
CA ASN A 68 -8.66 -1.65 2.99
C ASN A 68 -10.10 -2.18 3.20
N PRO A 69 -10.37 -3.47 2.92
CA PRO A 69 -11.71 -4.02 3.04
C PRO A 69 -12.16 -4.20 4.50
N ALA A 70 -11.22 -4.30 5.44
CA ALA A 70 -11.49 -4.58 6.86
C ALA A 70 -11.84 -3.32 7.67
N GLY A 71 -11.57 -2.12 7.16
CA GLY A 71 -11.65 -0.87 7.93
C GLY A 71 -13.02 -0.58 8.55
N LEU A 72 -14.10 -0.98 7.88
CA LEU A 72 -15.48 -0.72 8.34
C LEU A 72 -16.23 -1.97 8.78
N ALA A 73 -15.79 -3.16 8.37
CA ALA A 73 -16.49 -4.41 8.64
C ALA A 73 -16.60 -4.68 10.16
N GLY A 74 -15.51 -4.48 10.91
CA GLY A 74 -15.52 -4.62 12.37
C GLY A 74 -16.17 -3.44 13.11
N ILE A 75 -16.34 -2.29 12.46
CA ILE A 75 -17.00 -1.12 13.06
C ILE A 75 -18.51 -1.37 13.19
N ARG A 76 -19.11 -2.05 12.21
CA ARG A 76 -20.52 -2.44 12.27
C ARG A 76 -20.83 -3.27 13.53
N ASP A 77 -19.98 -4.25 13.82
CA ASP A 77 -20.14 -5.11 15.00
C ASP A 77 -20.03 -4.34 16.33
N VAL A 78 -19.29 -3.23 16.36
CA VAL A 78 -19.22 -2.34 17.54
C VAL A 78 -20.57 -1.66 17.78
N PHE A 79 -21.25 -1.23 16.72
CA PHE A 79 -22.54 -0.56 16.81
C PHE A 79 -23.72 -1.53 16.96
N ASP A 80 -23.61 -2.75 16.43
CA ASP A 80 -24.65 -3.77 16.51
C ASP A 80 -24.69 -4.50 17.88
N ARG A 81 -23.69 -4.29 18.76
CA ARG A 81 -23.70 -4.87 20.11
C ARG A 81 -24.74 -4.21 21.01
N PRO A 82 -25.77 -4.93 21.50
CA PRO A 82 -26.67 -4.40 22.51
C PRO A 82 -25.87 -4.07 23.77
N GLY A 83 -26.02 -2.84 24.26
CA GLY A 83 -25.38 -2.39 25.49
C GLY A 83 -25.66 -3.39 26.61
N LYS A 84 -24.61 -3.99 27.18
CA LYS A 84 -24.78 -4.83 28.37
C LYS A 84 -25.38 -3.94 29.44
N GLY A 85 -26.64 -4.22 29.79
CA GLY A 85 -27.37 -3.53 30.84
C GLY A 85 -26.50 -3.46 32.09
N GLN A 86 -26.19 -2.24 32.49
CA GLN A 86 -25.62 -1.94 33.79
C GLN A 86 -26.70 -2.31 34.81
N LYS A 87 -26.52 -3.45 35.47
CA LYS A 87 -27.33 -3.79 36.66
C LYS A 87 -26.92 -2.84 37.80
N PRO A 88 -27.89 -2.41 38.64
CA PRO A 88 -27.66 -1.43 39.71
C PRO A 88 -26.65 -1.90 40.75
#